data_AF-X1RLF4-F1
#
_entry.id   AF-X1RLF4-F1
#
_cell.length_a   1.000
_cell.length_b   1.000
_cell.length_c   1.000
_cell.angle_alpha   90.00
_cell.angle_beta   90.00
_cell.angle_gamma   90.00
#
_symmetry.space_group_name_H-M   'P 1'
#
loop_
_entity.id
_entity.type
_entity.pdbx_description
1 polymer ?
#
loop_
_entity_poly.entity_id
_entity_poly.type
_entity_poly.pdbx_seq_one_letter_code
_entity_poly.pdbx_strand_id
1 'polypeptide(L)'
;VNGRKISGNAEHICKTRVLHHGTLLFSSNIEALTSTLKIDPFKYDDKAVKSVRSQVTNISDYLKTGLNIIEFRDKILDYILSNFPGASLYELTEQDKERIRELVEKKYSDWNWNFGFLSK
;
A
#
# COMPACT_ATOMS: atom_id res chain seq x y z
N VAL A 1 2.84 -16.92 0.18
CA VAL A 1 2.45 -18.10 0.99
C VAL A 1 1.85 -19.14 0.06
N ASN A 2 2.34 -20.38 0.06
CA ASN A 2 1.88 -21.45 -0.84
C ASN A 2 1.81 -21.03 -2.33
N GLY A 3 2.84 -20.33 -2.81
CA GLY A 3 2.90 -19.81 -4.19
C GLY A 3 1.99 -18.60 -4.48
N ARG A 4 1.17 -18.16 -3.53
CA ARG A 4 0.29 -16.98 -3.66
C ARG A 4 0.90 -15.73 -3.04
N LYS A 5 0.66 -14.59 -3.67
CA LYS A 5 1.12 -13.27 -3.24
C LYS A 5 0.26 -12.76 -2.07
N ILE A 6 0.92 -12.33 -1.00
CA ILE A 6 0.27 -11.70 0.17
C ILE A 6 0.66 -10.23 0.33
N SER A 7 1.58 -9.75 -0.50
CA SER A 7 2.20 -8.43 -0.35
C SER A 7 2.64 -7.91 -1.71
N GLY A 8 2.51 -6.62 -1.93
CA GLY A 8 3.06 -5.93 -3.10
C GLY A 8 3.81 -4.68 -2.67
N ASN A 9 5.01 -4.49 -3.22
CA ASN A 9 5.90 -3.42 -2.80
C ASN A 9 6.23 -2.51 -4.00
N ALA A 10 6.52 -1.25 -3.69
CA ALA A 10 7.04 -0.26 -4.60
C ALA A 10 8.08 0.60 -3.86
N GLU A 11 8.89 1.30 -4.64
CA GLU A 11 9.98 2.11 -4.11
C GLU A 11 10.02 3.47 -4.81
N HIS A 12 10.37 4.51 -4.07
CA HIS A 12 10.65 5.82 -4.61
C HIS A 12 11.95 6.37 -4.02
N ILE A 13 12.85 6.80 -4.89
CA ILE A 13 14.13 7.41 -4.52
C ILE A 13 14.03 8.91 -4.78
N CYS A 14 14.27 9.71 -3.74
CA CYS A 14 14.29 11.17 -3.83
C CYS A 14 15.55 11.71 -3.15
N LYS A 15 16.46 12.26 -3.96
CA LYS A 15 17.78 12.76 -3.52
C LYS A 15 18.55 11.68 -2.76
N THR A 16 18.76 11.86 -1.45
CA THR A 16 19.50 10.94 -0.57
C THR A 16 18.57 10.03 0.24
N ARG A 17 17.27 10.04 -0.04
CA ARG A 17 16.26 9.26 0.71
C ARG A 17 15.59 8.24 -0.19
N VAL A 18 15.36 7.06 0.38
CA VAL A 18 14.65 5.97 -0.25
C VAL A 18 13.40 5.68 0.57
N LEU A 19 12.26 5.56 -0.11
CA LEU A 19 11.00 5.15 0.47
C LEU A 19 10.59 3.80 -0.14
N HIS A 20 10.73 2.72 0.63
CA HIS A 20 10.08 1.46 0.35
C HIS A 20 8.70 1.45 1.02
N HIS A 21 7.66 1.19 0.24
CA HIS A 21 6.31 1.04 0.76
C HIS A 21 5.64 -0.17 0.12
N GLY A 22 4.65 -0.71 0.78
CA GLY A 22 3.95 -1.88 0.28
C GLY A 22 2.68 -2.17 1.05
N THR A 23 2.00 -3.22 0.61
CA THR A 23 0.78 -3.72 1.20
C THR A 23 1.00 -5.08 1.82
N LEU A 24 0.20 -5.42 2.83
CA LEU A 24 0.05 -6.77 3.36
C LEU A 24 -1.44 -7.10 3.33
N LEU A 25 -1.81 -8.10 2.54
CA LEU A 25 -3.19 -8.58 2.42
C LEU A 25 -3.50 -9.43 3.66
N PHE A 26 -4.04 -8.80 4.69
CA PHE A 26 -4.32 -9.50 5.95
C PHE A 26 -5.65 -10.24 5.92
N SER A 27 -6.74 -9.53 5.68
CA SER A 27 -8.12 -10.03 5.65
C SER A 27 -8.97 -9.22 4.65
N SER A 28 -8.43 -9.00 3.46
CA SER A 28 -9.03 -8.19 2.40
C SER A 28 -10.08 -8.96 1.60
N ASN A 29 -11.04 -8.26 1.00
CA ASN A 29 -11.97 -8.87 0.04
C ASN A 29 -11.25 -9.12 -1.30
N ILE A 30 -10.77 -10.36 -1.50
CA ILE A 30 -10.00 -10.77 -2.68
C ILE A 30 -10.85 -10.73 -3.96
N GLU A 31 -12.14 -11.01 -3.86
CA GLU A 31 -13.05 -10.98 -5.01
C GLU A 31 -13.21 -9.55 -5.53
N ALA A 32 -13.51 -8.61 -4.63
CA ALA A 32 -13.60 -7.19 -4.96
C ALA A 32 -12.27 -6.65 -5.53
N LEU A 33 -11.14 -7.00 -4.92
CA LEU A 33 -9.82 -6.64 -5.44
C LEU A 33 -9.61 -7.15 -6.87
N THR A 34 -9.97 -8.41 -7.13
CA THR A 34 -9.79 -9.03 -8.43
C THR A 34 -10.72 -8.43 -9.48
N SER A 35 -11.95 -8.09 -9.12
CA SER A 35 -12.93 -7.50 -10.05
C SER A 35 -12.58 -6.07 -10.42
N THR A 36 -12.13 -5.24 -9.48
CA THR A 36 -11.74 -3.84 -9.75
C THR A 36 -10.50 -3.72 -10.63
N LEU A 37 -9.60 -4.71 -10.62
CA LEU A 37 -8.38 -4.70 -11.44
C LEU A 37 -8.57 -5.26 -12.86
N LYS A 38 -9.80 -5.65 -13.25
CA LYS A 38 -10.12 -6.07 -14.61
C LYS A 38 -10.31 -4.85 -15.51
N ILE A 39 -9.29 -4.56 -16.31
CA ILE A 39 -9.36 -3.55 -17.37
C ILE A 39 -9.97 -4.18 -18.63
N ASP A 40 -10.85 -3.45 -19.30
CA ASP A 40 -11.33 -3.78 -20.65
C ASP A 40 -10.22 -3.43 -21.66
N PRO A 41 -9.60 -4.43 -22.32
CA PRO A 41 -8.45 -4.21 -23.19
C PRO A 41 -8.80 -3.42 -24.47
N PHE A 42 -10.09 -3.27 -24.80
CA PHE A 42 -10.52 -2.54 -26.00
C PHE A 42 -10.76 -1.04 -25.76
N LYS A 43 -10.73 -0.58 -24.50
CA LYS A 43 -11.04 0.82 -24.16
C LYS A 43 -9.82 1.74 -24.03
N TYR A 44 -8.63 1.19 -23.81
CA TYR A 44 -7.44 1.97 -23.49
C TYR A 44 -6.19 1.33 -24.11
N ASP A 45 -5.56 2.02 -25.06
CA ASP A 45 -4.19 1.75 -25.50
C ASP A 45 -3.32 2.88 -24.94
N ASP A 46 -2.52 2.57 -23.92
CA ASP A 46 -1.66 3.53 -23.24
C ASP A 46 -0.21 3.05 -23.17
N LYS A 47 0.70 3.97 -22.85
CA LYS A 47 2.13 3.70 -22.64
C LYS A 47 2.47 3.41 -21.17
N ALA A 48 1.47 3.16 -20.32
CA ALA A 48 1.69 2.97 -18.90
C ALA A 48 2.36 1.62 -18.63
N VAL A 49 3.10 1.56 -17.52
CA VAL A 49 3.71 0.31 -17.06
C VAL A 49 2.59 -0.66 -16.68
N LYS A 50 2.48 -1.76 -17.43
CA LYS A 50 1.44 -2.76 -17.21
C LYS A 50 1.63 -3.47 -15.86
N SER A 51 0.52 -3.67 -15.16
CA SER A 51 0.51 -4.41 -13.90
C SER A 51 0.82 -5.90 -14.12
N VAL A 52 1.74 -6.46 -13.34
CA VAL A 52 2.00 -7.91 -13.30
C VAL A 52 0.92 -8.59 -12.48
N ARG A 53 0.09 -9.41 -13.13
CA ARG A 53 -0.98 -10.16 -12.45
C ARG A 53 -0.39 -11.34 -11.68
N SER A 54 -0.86 -11.55 -10.47
CA SER A 54 -0.47 -12.69 -9.63
C SER A 54 -1.67 -13.17 -8.84
N GLN A 55 -1.75 -14.47 -8.57
CA GLN A 55 -2.75 -15.00 -7.63
C GLN A 55 -2.40 -14.52 -6.22
N VAL A 56 -3.41 -13.98 -5.53
CA VAL A 56 -3.27 -13.41 -4.19
C VAL A 56 -4.05 -14.22 -3.16
N THR A 57 -3.71 -14.05 -1.88
CA THR A 57 -4.38 -14.67 -0.74
C THR A 57 -4.23 -13.79 0.49
N ASN A 58 -5.08 -13.98 1.50
CA ASN A 58 -4.97 -13.28 2.78
C ASN A 58 -4.03 -14.00 3.74
N ILE A 59 -3.34 -13.26 4.60
CA ILE A 59 -2.50 -13.80 5.66
C ILE A 59 -3.35 -14.51 6.71
N SER A 60 -4.52 -13.97 7.05
CA SER A 60 -5.43 -14.53 8.06
C SER A 60 -5.80 -15.99 7.79
N ASP A 61 -5.89 -16.37 6.51
CA ASP A 61 -6.27 -17.73 6.09
C ASP A 61 -5.24 -18.81 6.51
N TYR A 62 -4.03 -18.39 6.90
CA TYR A 62 -2.92 -19.28 7.25
C TYR A 62 -2.53 -19.19 8.73
N LEU A 63 -3.23 -18.38 9.53
CA LEU A 63 -2.96 -18.26 10.95
C LEU A 63 -3.65 -19.38 11.71
N LYS A 64 -2.90 -20.06 12.59
CA LYS A 64 -3.43 -21.16 13.44
C LYS A 64 -4.38 -20.65 14.52
N THR A 65 -4.15 -19.43 14.99
CA THR A 65 -4.95 -18.75 16.00
C THR A 65 -5.59 -17.52 15.36
N GLY A 66 -6.83 -17.23 15.75
CA GLY A 66 -7.46 -15.96 15.36
C GLY A 66 -6.59 -14.80 15.80
N LEU A 67 -6.30 -13.91 14.85
CA LEU A 67 -5.59 -12.66 15.07
C LEU A 67 -6.38 -11.59 14.30
N ASN A 68 -6.69 -10.48 14.94
CA ASN A 68 -7.31 -9.37 14.24
C ASN A 68 -6.25 -8.44 13.62
N ILE A 69 -6.70 -7.51 12.77
CA ILE A 69 -5.80 -6.61 12.03
C ILE A 69 -4.98 -5.69 12.94
N ILE A 70 -5.54 -5.27 14.08
CA ILE A 70 -4.86 -4.39 15.03
C ILE A 70 -3.74 -5.16 15.73
N GLU A 71 -4.04 -6.37 16.22
CA GLU A 71 -3.04 -7.24 16.84
C GLU A 71 -1.93 -7.63 15.86
N PHE A 72 -2.27 -7.85 14.58
CA PHE A 72 -1.30 -8.11 13.54
C PHE A 72 -0.38 -6.91 13.29
N ARG A 73 -0.94 -5.69 13.19
CA ARG A 73 -0.17 -4.44 13.09
C ARG A 73 0.76 -4.29 14.29
N ASP A 74 0.26 -4.50 15.50
CA ASP A 74 1.03 -4.31 16.72
C ASP A 74 2.20 -5.29 16.80
N LYS A 75 1.99 -6.55 16.42
CA LYS A 75 3.09 -7.52 16.30
C LYS A 75 4.17 -7.11 15.30
N ILE A 76 3.80 -6.47 14.19
CA ILE A 76 4.78 -5.93 13.23
C ILE A 76 5.55 -4.77 13.86
N LEU A 77 4.86 -3.84 14.53
CA LEU A 77 5.48 -2.71 15.21
C LEU A 77 6.44 -3.18 16.31
N ASP A 78 6.01 -4.11 17.15
CA ASP A 78 6.84 -4.71 18.21
C ASP A 78 8.10 -5.35 17.64
N TYR A 79 7.96 -6.09 16.52
CA TYR A 79 9.11 -6.67 15.83
C TYR A 79 10.07 -5.59 15.35
N ILE A 80 9.58 -4.52 14.73
CA ILE A 80 10.41 -3.42 14.23
C ILE A 80 11.14 -2.73 15.40
N LEU A 81 10.41 -2.34 16.44
CA LEU A 81 10.99 -1.66 17.60
C LEU A 81 12.04 -2.52 18.32
N SER A 82 11.85 -3.84 18.35
CA SER A 82 12.79 -4.76 18.99
C SER A 82 14.04 -5.07 18.15
N ASN A 83 13.95 -5.00 16.82
CA ASN A 83 15.03 -5.43 15.92
C ASN A 83 15.83 -4.28 15.30
N PHE A 84 15.35 -3.04 15.36
CA PHE A 84 16.00 -1.88 14.76
C PHE A 84 16.38 -0.85 15.84
N PRO A 85 17.62 -0.89 16.36
CA PRO A 85 18.08 0.07 17.35
C PRO A 85 17.90 1.51 16.87
N GLY A 86 17.27 2.35 17.70
CA GLY A 86 16.94 3.74 17.36
C GLY A 86 15.62 3.94 16.64
N ALA A 87 14.89 2.86 16.32
CA ALA A 87 13.49 2.98 15.92
C ALA A 87 12.66 3.46 17.12
N SER A 88 11.80 4.46 16.89
CA SER A 88 10.88 4.98 17.89
C SER A 88 9.54 5.28 17.22
N LEU A 89 8.48 5.24 18.02
CA LEU A 89 7.19 5.74 17.57
C LEU A 89 7.27 7.26 17.43
N TYR A 90 6.77 7.77 16.30
CA TYR A 90 6.64 9.19 16.05
C TYR A 90 5.16 9.56 16.06
N GLU A 91 4.77 10.40 17.02
CA GLU A 91 3.44 10.96 17.06
C GLU A 91 3.38 12.21 16.18
N LEU A 92 2.43 12.25 15.26
CA LEU A 92 2.26 13.39 14.36
C LEU A 92 1.87 14.63 15.16
N THR A 93 2.64 15.70 15.00
CA THR A 93 2.35 17.01 15.58
C THR A 93 1.15 17.65 14.89
N GLU A 94 0.56 18.70 15.49
CA GLU A 94 -0.51 19.45 14.82
C GLU A 94 -0.03 20.12 13.54
N GLN A 95 1.23 20.55 13.49
CA GLN A 95 1.87 21.08 12.29
C GLN A 95 1.99 20.01 11.19
N ASP A 96 2.36 18.78 11.55
CA ASP A 96 2.40 17.66 10.60
C ASP A 96 1.01 17.38 10.03
N LYS A 97 -0.01 17.33 10.90
CA LYS A 97 -1.40 17.10 10.50
C LYS A 97 -1.90 18.20 9.57
N GLU A 98 -1.58 19.46 9.86
CA GLU A 98 -1.92 20.58 8.98
C GLU A 98 -1.25 20.44 7.61
N ARG A 99 0.05 20.14 7.59
CA ARG A 99 0.77 19.95 6.34
C ARG A 99 0.24 18.77 5.52
N ILE A 100 -0.17 17.68 6.18
CA ILE A 100 -0.82 16.53 5.55
C ILE A 100 -2.15 16.96 4.93
N ARG A 101 -2.99 17.72 5.65
CA ARG A 101 -4.26 18.23 5.13
C ARG A 101 -4.06 19.09 3.88
N GLU A 102 -3.09 20.00 3.91
CA GLU A 102 -2.76 20.82 2.73
C GLU A 102 -2.34 19.96 1.52
N LEU A 103 -1.56 18.89 1.74
CA LEU A 103 -1.15 17.98 0.67
C LEU A 103 -2.34 17.18 0.10
N VAL A 104 -3.27 16.78 0.96
CA VAL A 104 -4.51 16.12 0.52
C VAL A 104 -5.29 17.08 -0.39
N GLU A 105 -5.56 18.30 0.07
CA GLU A 105 -6.34 19.28 -0.67
C GLU A 105 -5.68 19.69 -1.99
N LYS A 106 -4.39 20.05 -1.96
CA LYS A 106 -3.71 20.66 -3.10
C LYS A 106 -3.18 19.65 -4.11
N LYS A 107 -3.18 18.36 -3.77
CA LYS A 107 -2.52 17.33 -4.59
C LYS A 107 -3.27 16.01 -4.62
N TYR A 108 -3.39 15.31 -3.50
CA TYR A 108 -3.83 13.91 -3.55
C TYR A 108 -5.34 13.75 -3.82
N SER A 109 -6.15 14.76 -3.53
CA SER A 109 -7.57 14.82 -3.91
C SER A 109 -7.80 15.48 -5.28
N ASP A 110 -6.78 16.09 -5.89
CA ASP A 110 -6.93 16.78 -7.17
C ASP A 110 -7.14 15.79 -8.32
N TRP A 111 -8.09 16.10 -9.20
CA TRP A 111 -8.42 15.23 -10.32
C TRP A 111 -7.26 15.14 -11.33
N ASN A 112 -6.58 16.26 -11.61
CA ASN A 112 -5.47 16.27 -12.55
C ASN A 112 -4.29 15.46 -12.02
N TRP A 113 -4.06 15.47 -10.70
CA TRP A 113 -3.08 14.57 -10.09
C TRP A 113 -3.44 13.09 -10.28
N ASN A 114 -4.70 12.72 -10.03
CA ASN A 114 -5.13 11.32 -10.07
C ASN A 114 -5.31 10.77 -11.51
N PHE A 115 -5.70 11.62 -12.48
CA PHE A 115 -6.09 11.19 -13.83
C PHE A 115 -5.43 11.97 -14.97
N GLY A 116 -4.91 13.17 -14.71
CA GLY A 116 -4.40 14.08 -15.74
C GLY A 116 -3.12 13.62 -16.45
N PHE A 117 -2.42 12.60 -15.91
CA PHE A 117 -1.22 12.03 -16.54
C PHE A 117 -1.52 10.98 -17.61
N LEU A 118 -2.79 10.60 -17.82
CA LEU A 118 -3.18 9.62 -18.83
C LEU A 118 -3.36 10.22 -20.24
N SER A 119 -3.28 11.55 -20.39
CA SER A 119 -3.47 12.23 -21.69
C SER A 119 -2.15 12.74 -22.27
N LYS A 120 -1.33 11.86 -22.88
CA LYS A 120 -0.36 12.22 -23.93
C LYS A 120 -0.02 11.03 -24.83
#